data_AF-A0A0F8WRD9-F1
#
_entry.id   AF-A0A0F8WRD9-F1
#
_cell.length_a   1.000
_cell.length_b   1.000
_cell.length_c   1.000
_cell.angle_alpha   90.00
_cell.angle_beta   90.00
_cell.angle_gamma   90.00
#
_symmetry.space_group_name_H-M   'P 1'
#
loop_
_entity.id
_entity.type
_entity.pdbx_description
1 polymer ?
#
loop_
_entity_poly.entity_id
_entity_poly.type
_entity_poly.pdbx_seq_one_letter_code
_entity_poly.pdbx_strand_id
1 'polypeptide(L)'
;MSLLKDILRPSRPNQQILQTYLTHKPLQHRPGRNFSQVAGAAEAEVQAARNYCLDLLSKYDRPSYTLSTFIPRNAQAAYLALRALNVSLSMIPDTTSSPAIGLMRFQFWRDAVARTLAGSPPKEPIAILLASAVADLHQRTQGSARLSKNWLTRMISAREQTLTNDPYPSLAALETYAENTYSTVLYLTLSALPMASVTADHVASHIGKAAGIAAVLRGLPLVAFPAAAAPQQPKQAVAAAAAAAGGVKQGAVMLPLDVMAQAGVKEEEVFRQGADAPGLRDAVFAVATRASDHLITAQQMLGNLRAGQDVGHAFEHEGEEGHQYEVVAPDARGDTPLDEVNRASVSSFLLWLRVSGSISLRVWILISSSRSSSGPTGSCRGRLTWRLTAGLYEC
;
A
#
# COMPACT_ATOMS: atom_id res chain seq x y z
N MET A 1 25.55 -22.89 58.48
CA MET A 1 25.80 -24.17 59.20
C MET A 1 25.42 -25.29 58.24
N SER A 2 26.36 -25.91 57.54
CA SER A 2 27.25 -26.98 58.04
C SER A 2 26.47 -28.23 58.45
N LEU A 3 26.31 -29.17 57.52
CA LEU A 3 26.38 -30.61 57.77
C LEU A 3 26.94 -31.27 56.49
N LEU A 4 28.18 -31.72 56.59
CA LEU A 4 28.98 -32.40 55.57
C LEU A 4 29.80 -33.44 56.33
N LYS A 5 30.14 -34.57 55.69
CA LYS A 5 30.89 -35.75 56.23
C LYS A 5 30.00 -36.76 56.96
N ASP A 6 30.24 -38.06 56.88
CA ASP A 6 31.08 -38.91 55.99
C ASP A 6 30.46 -40.34 56.05
N ILE A 7 31.23 -41.44 55.87
CA ILE A 7 30.84 -42.87 56.03
C ILE A 7 30.19 -43.43 54.73
N LEU A 8 30.84 -44.23 53.86
CA LEU A 8 32.06 -45.07 53.95
C LEU A 8 32.84 -45.22 52.62
N ARG A 9 34.14 -45.56 52.76
CA ARG A 9 35.06 -46.22 51.79
C ARG A 9 35.82 -47.33 52.58
N PRO A 10 36.42 -48.38 51.97
CA PRO A 10 37.50 -48.31 50.97
C PRO A 10 37.11 -49.08 49.67
N SER A 11 37.94 -49.68 48.79
CA SER A 11 39.40 -49.93 48.72
C SER A 11 39.93 -49.96 47.26
N ARG A 12 41.00 -50.72 46.97
CA ARG A 12 41.62 -50.99 45.65
C ARG A 12 42.07 -52.47 45.54
N PRO A 13 42.49 -52.99 44.36
CA PRO A 13 43.89 -52.80 43.91
C PRO A 13 44.02 -52.40 42.41
N ASN A 14 45.24 -52.49 41.87
CA ASN A 14 45.70 -51.84 40.62
C ASN A 14 46.58 -52.80 39.77
N GLN A 15 46.89 -52.40 38.53
CA GLN A 15 47.88 -52.95 37.57
C GLN A 15 47.59 -54.26 36.83
N GLN A 16 47.60 -54.15 35.48
CA GLN A 16 48.29 -54.94 34.43
C GLN A 16 47.52 -54.71 33.11
N ILE A 17 48.08 -54.61 31.88
CA ILE A 17 49.45 -54.48 31.35
C ILE A 17 49.36 -53.66 30.03
N LEU A 18 50.47 -53.08 29.57
CA LEU A 18 50.59 -52.30 28.32
C LEU A 18 50.63 -53.17 27.05
N GLN A 19 50.12 -52.60 25.94
CA GLN A 19 50.39 -52.98 24.52
C GLN A 19 49.83 -54.36 24.07
N THR A 20 49.42 -54.60 22.80
CA THR A 20 49.70 -53.96 21.49
C THR A 20 48.48 -53.99 20.52
N TYR A 21 48.48 -53.09 19.52
CA TYR A 21 48.04 -53.20 18.10
C TYR A 21 47.33 -54.52 17.64
N LEU A 22 46.32 -54.56 16.74
CA LEU A 22 45.84 -53.59 15.73
C LEU A 22 44.46 -54.00 15.11
N THR A 23 43.92 -53.11 14.25
CA THR A 23 42.81 -53.29 13.27
C THR A 23 41.37 -53.48 13.78
N HIS A 24 40.55 -52.42 13.66
CA HIS A 24 39.22 -52.50 13.03
C HIS A 24 38.87 -51.11 12.41
N LYS A 25 38.18 -51.11 11.27
CA LYS A 25 37.92 -49.91 10.45
C LYS A 25 36.97 -48.91 11.14
N PRO A 26 37.16 -47.59 10.99
CA PRO A 26 36.13 -46.62 11.37
C PRO A 26 34.94 -46.74 10.39
N LEU A 27 33.72 -46.85 10.93
CA LEU A 27 32.50 -46.64 10.16
C LEU A 27 32.45 -45.15 9.77
N GLN A 28 32.40 -44.86 8.47
CA GLN A 28 32.27 -43.50 7.99
C GLN A 28 30.92 -42.92 8.38
N HIS A 29 30.94 -41.94 9.30
CA HIS A 29 29.76 -41.19 9.66
C HIS A 29 29.34 -40.33 8.46
N ARG A 30 28.24 -40.68 7.80
CA ARG A 30 27.63 -39.80 6.78
C ARG A 30 27.24 -38.47 7.46
N PRO A 31 27.53 -37.31 6.86
CA PRO A 31 26.99 -36.04 7.35
C PRO A 31 25.49 -35.99 7.07
N GLY A 32 24.70 -35.69 8.09
CA GLY A 32 23.29 -35.35 7.91
C GLY A 32 23.16 -34.05 7.11
N ARG A 33 22.20 -33.98 6.18
CA ARG A 33 21.93 -32.77 5.39
C ARG A 33 21.46 -31.63 6.31
N ASN A 34 22.05 -30.44 6.18
CA ASN A 34 21.75 -29.25 6.98
C ASN A 34 20.37 -28.61 6.65
N PHE A 35 19.27 -29.31 6.88
CA PHE A 35 17.92 -28.77 6.66
C PHE A 35 17.62 -27.50 7.49
N SER A 36 18.16 -27.41 8.72
CA SER A 36 17.97 -26.25 9.61
C SER A 36 18.59 -24.95 9.08
N GLN A 37 19.69 -25.01 8.32
CA GLN A 37 20.33 -23.80 7.78
C GLN A 37 19.54 -23.20 6.61
N VAL A 38 18.89 -24.04 5.80
CA VAL A 38 18.09 -23.59 4.65
C VAL A 38 16.80 -22.90 5.11
N ALA A 39 16.14 -23.44 6.14
CA ALA A 39 14.96 -22.80 6.72
C ALA A 39 15.29 -21.42 7.32
N GLY A 40 16.36 -21.32 8.12
CA GLY A 40 16.80 -20.04 8.70
C GLY A 40 17.25 -19.01 7.66
N ALA A 41 17.84 -19.44 6.54
CA ALA A 41 18.19 -18.54 5.44
C ALA A 41 16.95 -17.96 4.74
N ALA A 42 15.91 -18.78 4.51
CA ALA A 42 14.65 -18.32 3.93
C ALA A 42 13.88 -17.38 4.88
N GLU A 43 13.86 -17.68 6.18
CA GLU A 43 13.25 -16.80 7.20
C GLU A 43 13.97 -15.44 7.29
N ALA A 44 15.31 -15.44 7.23
CA ALA A 44 16.10 -14.20 7.19
C ALA A 44 15.84 -13.38 5.92
N GLU A 45 15.67 -14.02 4.75
CA GLU A 45 15.32 -13.35 3.50
C GLU A 45 13.92 -12.71 3.57
N VAL A 46 12.93 -13.41 4.13
CA VAL A 46 11.58 -12.86 4.38
C VAL A 46 11.61 -11.69 5.38
N GLN A 47 12.42 -11.78 6.45
CA GLN A 47 12.55 -10.68 7.41
C GLN A 47 13.25 -9.44 6.81
N ALA A 48 14.27 -9.63 5.96
CA ALA A 48 14.89 -8.54 5.22
C ALA A 48 13.91 -7.89 4.23
N ALA A 49 13.12 -8.70 3.51
CA ALA A 49 12.06 -8.26 2.62
C ALA A 49 10.96 -7.47 3.37
N ARG A 50 10.59 -7.91 4.57
CA ARG A 50 9.67 -7.21 5.47
C ARG A 50 10.20 -5.84 5.91
N ASN A 51 11.48 -5.78 6.31
CA ASN A 51 12.11 -4.52 6.71
C ASN A 51 12.14 -3.52 5.54
N TYR A 52 12.52 -3.98 4.34
CA TYR A 52 12.46 -3.15 3.12
C TYR A 52 11.06 -2.57 2.88
N CYS A 53 10.01 -3.40 2.99
CA CYS A 53 8.63 -2.92 2.81
C CYS A 53 8.23 -1.90 3.89
N LEU A 54 8.65 -2.09 5.14
CA LEU A 54 8.43 -1.12 6.23
C LEU A 54 9.15 0.21 5.98
N ASP A 55 10.39 0.18 5.51
CA ASP A 55 11.16 1.40 5.19
C ASP A 55 10.59 2.14 3.98
N LEU A 56 10.11 1.41 2.98
CA LEU A 56 9.42 2.00 1.82
C LEU A 56 8.14 2.73 2.26
N LEU A 57 7.33 2.11 3.13
CA LEU A 57 6.11 2.72 3.66
C LEU A 57 6.41 3.87 4.64
N SER A 58 7.42 3.76 5.51
CA SER A 58 7.74 4.83 6.45
C SER A 58 8.14 6.12 5.72
N LYS A 59 8.80 5.99 4.57
CA LYS A 59 9.27 7.09 3.72
C LYS A 59 8.19 7.65 2.76
N TYR A 60 7.37 6.80 2.14
CA TYR A 60 6.47 7.21 1.04
C TYR A 60 4.97 7.04 1.32
N ASP A 61 4.57 6.23 2.31
CA ASP A 61 3.17 6.05 2.73
C ASP A 61 3.07 5.88 4.26
N ARG A 62 3.45 6.96 4.97
CA ARG A 62 3.44 7.02 6.44
C ARG A 62 2.08 6.68 7.07
N PRO A 63 0.92 7.01 6.48
CA PRO A 63 -0.38 6.50 6.94
C PRO A 63 -0.44 4.97 6.95
N SER A 64 -0.11 4.29 5.84
CA SER A 64 -0.13 2.83 5.80
C SER A 64 0.91 2.18 6.72
N TYR A 65 2.11 2.76 6.84
CA TYR A 65 3.09 2.33 7.85
C TYR A 65 2.48 2.35 9.26
N THR A 66 1.83 3.44 9.63
CA THR A 66 1.23 3.62 10.97
C THR A 66 0.12 2.61 11.22
N LEU A 67 -0.71 2.35 10.20
CA LEU A 67 -1.85 1.43 10.26
C LEU A 67 -1.45 -0.04 10.26
N SER A 68 -0.25 -0.38 9.78
CA SER A 68 0.28 -1.74 9.85
C SER A 68 0.27 -2.33 11.26
N THR A 69 0.35 -1.48 12.30
CA THR A 69 0.29 -1.89 13.72
C THR A 69 -1.09 -2.37 14.15
N PHE A 70 -2.15 -1.96 13.45
CA PHE A 70 -3.55 -2.32 13.70
C PHE A 70 -4.05 -3.44 12.76
N ILE A 71 -3.19 -3.99 11.89
CA ILE A 71 -3.51 -5.14 11.04
C ILE A 71 -3.17 -6.44 11.80
N PRO A 72 -4.07 -7.44 11.85
CA PRO A 72 -3.81 -8.75 12.45
C PRO A 72 -2.52 -9.39 11.94
N ARG A 73 -1.75 -10.05 12.84
CA ARG A 73 -0.40 -10.56 12.53
C ARG A 73 -0.35 -11.49 11.31
N ASN A 74 -1.38 -12.32 11.12
CA ASN A 74 -1.57 -13.24 10.00
C ASN A 74 -1.95 -12.59 8.65
N ALA A 75 -2.31 -11.31 8.65
CA ALA A 75 -2.54 -10.53 7.42
C ALA A 75 -1.48 -9.43 7.21
N GLN A 76 -0.66 -9.15 8.23
CA GLN A 76 0.29 -8.03 8.23
C GLN A 76 1.36 -8.16 7.13
N ALA A 77 1.84 -9.37 6.83
CA ALA A 77 2.80 -9.58 5.73
C ALA A 77 2.17 -9.26 4.36
N ALA A 78 0.94 -9.72 4.12
CA ALA A 78 0.18 -9.40 2.91
C ALA A 78 -0.05 -7.89 2.79
N TYR A 79 -0.55 -7.25 3.86
CA TYR A 79 -0.77 -5.80 3.91
C TYR A 79 0.49 -5.01 3.57
N LEU A 80 1.63 -5.33 4.22
CA LEU A 80 2.90 -4.63 3.97
C LEU A 80 3.36 -4.81 2.52
N ALA A 81 3.29 -6.03 1.96
CA ALA A 81 3.66 -6.29 0.57
C ALA A 81 2.74 -5.57 -0.43
N LEU A 82 1.43 -5.59 -0.22
CA LEU A 82 0.44 -4.93 -1.07
C LEU A 82 0.59 -3.40 -1.07
N ARG A 83 0.81 -2.80 0.11
CA ARG A 83 1.06 -1.36 0.23
C ARG A 83 2.41 -0.97 -0.38
N ALA A 84 3.46 -1.77 -0.17
CA ALA A 84 4.76 -1.53 -0.78
C ALA A 84 4.71 -1.66 -2.31
N LEU A 85 3.98 -2.64 -2.84
CA LEU A 85 3.72 -2.78 -4.28
C LEU A 85 3.00 -1.53 -4.83
N ASN A 86 1.93 -1.07 -4.16
CA ASN A 86 1.21 0.13 -4.56
C ASN A 86 2.11 1.38 -4.62
N VAL A 87 3.00 1.57 -3.63
CA VAL A 87 4.01 2.63 -3.60
C VAL A 87 5.05 2.48 -4.72
N SER A 88 5.56 1.27 -4.93
CA SER A 88 6.54 0.97 -5.98
C SER A 88 5.98 1.31 -7.37
N LEU A 89 4.73 0.89 -7.64
CA LEU A 89 4.03 1.19 -8.88
C LEU A 89 3.72 2.68 -9.04
N SER A 90 3.35 3.40 -7.97
CA SER A 90 3.06 4.84 -8.05
C SER A 90 4.28 5.70 -8.33
N MET A 91 5.49 5.24 -7.97
CA MET A 91 6.73 5.97 -8.21
C MET A 91 7.36 5.71 -9.58
N ILE A 92 6.79 4.85 -10.43
CA ILE A 92 7.36 4.55 -11.76
C ILE A 92 7.45 5.80 -12.67
N PRO A 93 6.43 6.66 -12.78
CA PRO A 93 6.52 7.91 -13.57
C PRO A 93 7.64 8.83 -13.09
N ASP A 94 7.86 8.90 -11.77
CA ASP A 94 8.88 9.77 -11.17
C ASP A 94 10.30 9.22 -11.33
N THR A 95 10.47 7.90 -11.15
CA THR A 95 11.77 7.22 -11.06
C THR A 95 12.26 6.61 -12.38
N THR A 96 11.61 6.94 -13.50
CA THR A 96 12.04 6.58 -14.86
C THR A 96 12.33 7.82 -15.71
N SER A 97 13.26 7.67 -16.66
CA SER A 97 13.74 8.73 -17.55
C SER A 97 12.95 8.83 -18.87
N SER A 98 12.17 7.80 -19.21
CA SER A 98 11.32 7.80 -20.40
C SER A 98 10.12 6.86 -20.21
N PRO A 99 8.98 7.11 -20.90
CA PRO A 99 7.81 6.23 -20.83
C PRO A 99 8.12 4.77 -21.21
N ALA A 100 9.00 4.53 -22.19
CA ALA A 100 9.42 3.17 -22.56
C ALA A 100 10.03 2.39 -21.38
N ILE A 101 10.86 3.03 -20.55
CA ILE A 101 11.43 2.42 -19.33
C ILE A 101 10.31 2.21 -18.28
N GLY A 102 9.34 3.11 -18.20
CA GLY A 102 8.15 2.95 -17.36
C GLY A 102 7.34 1.70 -17.71
N LEU A 103 7.04 1.50 -19.00
CA LEU A 103 6.35 0.32 -19.51
C LEU A 103 7.12 -0.98 -19.20
N MET A 104 8.45 -0.98 -19.38
CA MET A 104 9.30 -2.12 -19.00
C MET A 104 9.21 -2.45 -17.50
N ARG A 105 9.12 -1.45 -16.62
CA ARG A 105 8.94 -1.67 -15.17
C ARG A 105 7.56 -2.17 -14.81
N PHE A 106 6.50 -1.68 -15.45
CA PHE A 106 5.16 -2.24 -15.27
C PHE A 106 5.08 -3.70 -15.75
N GLN A 107 5.71 -4.02 -16.88
CA GLN A 107 5.81 -5.40 -17.36
C GLN A 107 6.56 -6.31 -16.39
N PHE A 108 7.72 -5.86 -15.87
CA PHE A 108 8.43 -6.57 -14.80
C PHE A 108 7.52 -6.86 -13.60
N TRP A 109 6.69 -5.91 -13.16
CA TRP A 109 5.76 -6.14 -12.04
C TRP A 109 4.65 -7.15 -12.37
N ARG A 110 4.13 -7.19 -13.61
CA ARG A 110 3.19 -8.25 -14.03
C ARG A 110 3.83 -9.63 -13.92
N ASP A 111 5.03 -9.77 -14.46
CA ASP A 111 5.76 -11.04 -14.49
C ASP A 111 6.19 -11.46 -13.08
N ALA A 112 6.65 -10.51 -12.26
CA ALA A 112 6.99 -10.73 -10.86
C ALA A 112 5.78 -11.21 -10.05
N VAL A 113 4.62 -10.56 -10.17
CA VAL A 113 3.37 -10.98 -9.51
C VAL A 113 2.93 -12.35 -10.00
N ALA A 114 2.90 -12.59 -11.32
CA ALA A 114 2.48 -13.87 -11.88
C ALA A 114 3.35 -15.03 -11.38
N ARG A 115 4.68 -14.84 -11.36
CA ARG A 115 5.63 -15.83 -10.82
C ARG A 115 5.51 -16.02 -9.31
N THR A 116 5.27 -14.93 -8.56
CA THR A 116 5.06 -14.96 -7.10
C THR A 116 3.84 -15.80 -6.74
N LEU A 117 2.71 -15.59 -7.41
CA LEU A 117 1.49 -16.38 -7.21
C LEU A 117 1.65 -17.85 -7.66
N ALA A 118 2.56 -18.11 -8.60
CA ALA A 118 2.98 -19.46 -9.00
C ALA A 118 4.07 -20.09 -8.11
N GLY A 119 4.40 -19.49 -6.95
CA GLY A 119 5.37 -20.03 -5.99
C GLY A 119 6.85 -19.91 -6.40
N SER A 120 7.16 -19.08 -7.41
CA SER A 120 8.52 -18.89 -7.94
C SER A 120 8.97 -17.41 -7.95
N PRO A 121 8.84 -16.68 -6.82
CA PRO A 121 9.09 -15.23 -6.79
C PRO A 121 10.50 -14.86 -7.30
N PRO A 122 10.65 -13.72 -8.00
CA PRO A 122 11.96 -13.14 -8.25
C PRO A 122 12.64 -12.66 -6.96
N LYS A 123 13.94 -12.38 -7.01
CA LYS A 123 14.72 -11.80 -5.91
C LYS A 123 14.45 -10.30 -5.72
N GLU A 124 13.18 -9.98 -5.54
CA GLU A 124 12.64 -8.63 -5.33
C GLU A 124 11.96 -8.61 -3.95
N PRO A 125 12.36 -7.76 -3.00
CA PRO A 125 11.85 -7.76 -1.63
C PRO A 125 10.32 -7.82 -1.52
N ILE A 126 9.60 -7.02 -2.32
CA ILE A 126 8.13 -6.98 -2.30
C ILE A 126 7.55 -8.32 -2.75
N ALA A 127 8.14 -8.96 -3.76
CA ALA A 127 7.72 -10.27 -4.28
C ALA A 127 7.99 -11.41 -3.29
N ILE A 128 9.14 -11.36 -2.59
CA ILE A 128 9.50 -12.32 -1.53
C ILE A 128 8.48 -12.26 -0.38
N LEU A 129 8.18 -11.04 0.11
CA LEU A 129 7.20 -10.87 1.20
C LEU A 129 5.79 -11.28 0.76
N LEU A 130 5.41 -10.98 -0.48
CA LEU A 130 4.12 -11.40 -1.05
C LEU A 130 4.03 -12.93 -1.19
N ALA A 131 5.09 -13.61 -1.62
CA ALA A 131 5.13 -15.07 -1.67
C ALA A 131 4.95 -15.70 -0.28
N SER A 132 5.67 -15.18 0.72
CA SER A 132 5.53 -15.62 2.12
C SER A 132 4.09 -15.44 2.62
N ALA A 133 3.46 -14.30 2.33
CA ALA A 133 2.09 -14.02 2.73
C ALA A 133 1.06 -14.91 2.00
N VAL A 134 1.28 -15.24 0.73
CA VAL A 134 0.43 -16.17 -0.04
C VAL A 134 0.56 -17.60 0.49
N ALA A 135 1.77 -18.03 0.84
CA ALA A 135 2.02 -19.34 1.44
C ALA A 135 1.37 -19.48 2.83
N ASP A 136 1.51 -18.47 3.71
CA ASP A 136 0.84 -18.42 5.01
C ASP A 136 -0.70 -18.48 4.85
N LEU A 137 -1.26 -17.63 3.98
CA LEU A 137 -2.70 -17.61 3.69
C LEU A 137 -3.19 -18.98 3.22
N HIS A 138 -2.48 -19.61 2.28
CA HIS A 138 -2.82 -20.95 1.79
C HIS A 138 -2.77 -21.99 2.92
N GLN A 139 -1.69 -22.02 3.70
CA GLN A 139 -1.49 -22.99 4.79
C GLN A 139 -2.59 -22.88 5.85
N ARG A 140 -2.89 -21.66 6.33
CA ARG A 140 -3.86 -21.48 7.43
C ARG A 140 -5.32 -21.51 7.01
N THR A 141 -5.61 -21.52 5.70
CA THR A 141 -6.97 -21.67 5.14
C THR A 141 -7.17 -23.00 4.43
N GLN A 142 -6.17 -23.89 4.42
CA GLN A 142 -6.18 -25.13 3.63
C GLN A 142 -6.50 -24.88 2.14
N GLY A 143 -6.04 -23.72 1.63
CA GLY A 143 -6.23 -23.29 0.26
C GLY A 143 -7.61 -22.73 -0.11
N SER A 144 -8.52 -22.54 0.85
CA SER A 144 -9.86 -21.96 0.62
C SER A 144 -9.86 -20.45 0.36
N ALA A 145 -8.83 -19.72 0.80
CA ALA A 145 -8.65 -18.31 0.48
C ALA A 145 -7.35 -18.08 -0.30
N ARG A 146 -7.38 -17.15 -1.26
CA ARG A 146 -6.27 -16.82 -2.16
C ARG A 146 -6.32 -15.33 -2.51
N LEU A 147 -5.18 -14.72 -2.82
CA LEU A 147 -5.15 -13.36 -3.36
C LEU A 147 -5.54 -13.36 -4.84
N SER A 148 -6.48 -12.49 -5.21
CA SER A 148 -6.95 -12.36 -6.60
C SER A 148 -5.83 -11.87 -7.53
N LYS A 149 -5.42 -12.73 -8.48
CA LYS A 149 -4.51 -12.35 -9.57
C LYS A 149 -5.09 -11.20 -10.39
N ASN A 150 -6.40 -11.25 -10.66
CA ASN A 150 -7.09 -10.27 -11.50
C ASN A 150 -7.02 -8.86 -10.89
N TRP A 151 -7.23 -8.75 -9.56
CA TRP A 151 -7.06 -7.49 -8.83
C TRP A 151 -5.61 -6.98 -8.85
N LEU A 152 -4.62 -7.85 -8.61
CA LEU A 152 -3.21 -7.44 -8.70
C LEU A 152 -2.82 -6.94 -10.11
N THR A 153 -3.29 -7.62 -11.17
CA THR A 153 -3.06 -7.18 -12.55
C THR A 153 -3.82 -5.90 -12.90
N ARG A 154 -5.08 -5.75 -12.46
CA ARG A 154 -5.91 -4.55 -12.61
C ARG A 154 -5.24 -3.30 -12.05
N MET A 155 -4.68 -3.39 -10.83
CA MET A 155 -3.91 -2.29 -10.22
C MET A 155 -2.67 -1.91 -11.05
N ILE A 156 -1.96 -2.88 -11.61
CA ILE A 156 -0.79 -2.61 -12.45
C ILE A 156 -1.21 -1.90 -13.74
N SER A 157 -2.24 -2.40 -14.43
CA SER A 157 -2.75 -1.80 -15.67
C SER A 157 -3.31 -0.39 -15.48
N ALA A 158 -4.06 -0.13 -14.40
CA ALA A 158 -4.59 1.19 -14.11
C ALA A 158 -3.49 2.23 -13.82
N ARG A 159 -2.37 1.81 -13.22
CA ARG A 159 -1.20 2.69 -12.99
C ARG A 159 -0.36 2.90 -14.25
N GLU A 160 -0.28 1.92 -15.13
CA GLU A 160 0.34 2.04 -16.45
C GLU A 160 -0.40 3.06 -17.34
N GLN A 161 -1.73 3.03 -17.35
CA GLN A 161 -2.55 3.99 -18.09
C GLN A 161 -2.26 5.45 -17.70
N THR A 162 -1.83 5.71 -16.45
CA THR A 162 -1.46 7.04 -15.95
C THR A 162 0.04 7.36 -16.05
N LEU A 163 0.85 6.54 -16.73
CA LEU A 163 2.32 6.70 -16.78
C LEU A 163 2.77 8.07 -17.31
N THR A 164 2.00 8.64 -18.23
CA THR A 164 2.20 9.95 -18.88
C THR A 164 1.63 11.12 -18.09
N ASN A 165 0.93 10.88 -16.97
CA ASN A 165 0.18 11.87 -16.18
C ASN A 165 -0.90 12.62 -16.98
N ASP A 166 -1.49 11.99 -17.99
CA ASP A 166 -2.57 12.58 -18.79
C ASP A 166 -3.79 12.95 -17.91
N PRO A 167 -4.50 14.06 -18.19
CA PRO A 167 -5.72 14.42 -17.48
C PRO A 167 -6.83 13.38 -17.59
N TYR A 168 -7.67 13.27 -16.56
CA TYR A 168 -8.79 12.31 -16.57
C TYR A 168 -9.91 12.81 -17.50
N PRO A 169 -10.46 11.98 -18.42
CA PRO A 169 -11.51 12.43 -19.34
C PRO A 169 -12.79 12.91 -18.65
N SER A 170 -13.11 12.33 -17.49
CA SER A 170 -14.29 12.69 -16.69
C SER A 170 -14.09 12.36 -15.21
N LEU A 171 -14.98 12.87 -14.35
CA LEU A 171 -14.99 12.53 -12.93
C LEU A 171 -15.16 11.02 -12.72
N ALA A 172 -16.04 10.38 -13.51
CA ALA A 172 -16.23 8.93 -13.50
C ALA A 172 -14.97 8.14 -13.94
N ALA A 173 -14.13 8.70 -14.81
CA ALA A 173 -12.85 8.09 -15.16
C ALA A 173 -11.85 8.15 -13.99
N LEU A 174 -11.84 9.25 -13.22
CA LEU A 174 -11.06 9.36 -11.99
C LEU A 174 -11.57 8.40 -10.89
N GLU A 175 -12.87 8.23 -10.74
CA GLU A 175 -13.47 7.21 -9.85
C GLU A 175 -13.06 5.80 -10.28
N THR A 176 -13.12 5.50 -11.58
CA THR A 176 -12.67 4.23 -12.17
C THR A 176 -11.18 3.97 -11.90
N TYR A 177 -10.33 5.00 -12.01
CA TYR A 177 -8.92 4.89 -11.63
C TYR A 177 -8.74 4.62 -10.12
N ALA A 178 -9.46 5.34 -9.26
CA ALA A 178 -9.38 5.17 -7.82
C ALA A 178 -9.88 3.78 -7.36
N GLU A 179 -10.90 3.24 -8.02
CA GLU A 179 -11.41 1.89 -7.84
C GLU A 179 -10.37 0.83 -8.22
N ASN A 180 -9.86 0.90 -9.45
CA ASN A 180 -8.88 -0.05 -9.98
C ASN A 180 -7.51 0.02 -9.28
N THR A 181 -7.22 1.06 -8.49
CA THR A 181 -5.94 1.21 -7.76
C THR A 181 -6.10 1.14 -6.24
N TYR A 182 -6.86 2.04 -5.63
CA TYR A 182 -6.97 2.13 -4.17
C TYR A 182 -7.96 1.10 -3.61
N SER A 183 -9.18 0.97 -4.15
CA SER A 183 -10.15 -0.05 -3.69
C SER A 183 -9.60 -1.46 -3.88
N THR A 184 -8.96 -1.70 -5.02
CA THR A 184 -8.29 -2.97 -5.35
C THR A 184 -7.27 -3.42 -4.29
N VAL A 185 -6.50 -2.49 -3.69
CA VAL A 185 -5.59 -2.80 -2.56
C VAL A 185 -6.36 -3.19 -1.29
N LEU A 186 -7.57 -2.66 -1.10
CA LEU A 186 -8.43 -3.00 0.04
C LEU A 186 -9.04 -4.39 -0.11
N TYR A 187 -9.58 -4.74 -1.29
CA TYR A 187 -10.10 -6.09 -1.55
C TYR A 187 -9.02 -7.16 -1.38
N LEU A 188 -7.80 -6.89 -1.84
CA LEU A 188 -6.64 -7.75 -1.61
C LEU A 188 -6.24 -7.84 -0.14
N THR A 189 -6.48 -6.79 0.65
CA THR A 189 -6.29 -6.81 2.11
C THR A 189 -7.39 -7.64 2.81
N LEU A 190 -8.65 -7.53 2.37
CA LEU A 190 -9.79 -8.32 2.88
C LEU A 190 -9.63 -9.82 2.54
N SER A 191 -9.16 -10.14 1.33
CA SER A 191 -8.78 -11.51 0.92
C SER A 191 -7.69 -12.12 1.81
N ALA A 192 -6.79 -11.28 2.34
CA ALA A 192 -5.76 -11.73 3.30
C ALA A 192 -6.32 -11.94 4.72
N LEU A 193 -7.56 -11.52 5.01
CA LEU A 193 -8.23 -11.73 6.31
C LEU A 193 -9.17 -12.95 6.32
N PRO A 194 -8.93 -13.93 5.43
CA PRO A 194 -9.94 -14.79 4.78
C PRO A 194 -11.39 -14.34 4.99
N MET A 195 -11.73 -13.23 4.33
CA MET A 195 -13.09 -12.70 4.35
C MET A 195 -13.61 -12.59 2.93
N ALA A 196 -14.67 -13.34 2.64
CA ALA A 196 -15.46 -13.22 1.43
C ALA A 196 -16.79 -12.60 1.83
N SER A 197 -16.93 -11.29 1.60
CA SER A 197 -18.13 -10.54 1.98
C SER A 197 -18.36 -9.42 0.97
N VAL A 198 -19.40 -9.59 0.14
CA VAL A 198 -19.88 -8.58 -0.82
C VAL A 198 -20.09 -7.24 -0.12
N THR A 199 -20.65 -7.28 1.09
CA THR A 199 -20.89 -6.14 1.98
C THR A 199 -19.59 -5.41 2.34
N ALA A 200 -18.56 -6.14 2.77
CA ALA A 200 -17.27 -5.56 3.11
C ALA A 200 -16.56 -4.99 1.88
N ASP A 201 -16.67 -5.65 0.72
CA ASP A 201 -16.09 -5.19 -0.53
C ASP A 201 -16.82 -3.92 -1.06
N HIS A 202 -18.15 -3.80 -0.99
CA HIS A 202 -18.83 -2.54 -1.31
C HIS A 202 -18.37 -1.38 -0.39
N VAL A 203 -18.27 -1.60 0.93
CA VAL A 203 -17.74 -0.59 1.87
C VAL A 203 -16.28 -0.22 1.52
N ALA A 204 -15.47 -1.21 1.14
CA ALA A 204 -14.11 -0.99 0.67
C ALA A 204 -14.05 -0.24 -0.67
N SER A 205 -15.00 -0.44 -1.59
CA SER A 205 -15.09 0.31 -2.85
C SER A 205 -15.23 1.80 -2.60
N HIS A 206 -16.22 2.20 -1.80
CA HIS A 206 -16.44 3.60 -1.48
C HIS A 206 -15.23 4.23 -0.75
N ILE A 207 -14.64 3.53 0.23
CA ILE A 207 -13.47 4.04 0.93
C ILE A 207 -12.24 4.13 0.01
N GLY A 208 -12.05 3.17 -0.89
CA GLY A 208 -10.96 3.14 -1.86
C GLY A 208 -11.09 4.23 -2.93
N LYS A 209 -12.27 4.40 -3.52
CA LYS A 209 -12.62 5.51 -4.42
C LYS A 209 -12.31 6.86 -3.76
N ALA A 210 -12.79 7.10 -2.55
CA ALA A 210 -12.47 8.32 -1.77
C ALA A 210 -10.97 8.48 -1.51
N ALA A 211 -10.26 7.41 -1.11
CA ALA A 211 -8.82 7.43 -0.85
C ALA A 211 -8.00 7.79 -2.09
N GLY A 212 -8.38 7.26 -3.26
CA GLY A 212 -7.70 7.50 -4.53
C GLY A 212 -7.92 8.91 -5.05
N ILE A 213 -9.16 9.41 -5.02
CA ILE A 213 -9.45 10.81 -5.38
C ILE A 213 -8.67 11.78 -4.47
N ALA A 214 -8.68 11.54 -3.15
CA ALA A 214 -7.91 12.34 -2.20
C ALA A 214 -6.38 12.19 -2.34
N ALA A 215 -5.88 11.12 -2.97
CA ALA A 215 -4.47 10.98 -3.31
C ALA A 215 -4.11 11.79 -4.56
N VAL A 216 -4.94 11.75 -5.62
CA VAL A 216 -4.77 12.57 -6.83
C VAL A 216 -4.78 14.06 -6.49
N LEU A 217 -5.75 14.52 -5.68
CA LEU A 217 -5.80 15.92 -5.23
C LEU A 217 -4.58 16.36 -4.42
N ARG A 218 -4.00 15.48 -3.60
CA ARG A 218 -2.74 15.75 -2.87
C ARG A 218 -1.51 15.71 -3.78
N GLY A 219 -1.54 14.91 -4.85
CA GLY A 219 -0.48 14.80 -5.85
C GLY A 219 -0.45 15.96 -6.84
N LEU A 220 -1.60 16.60 -7.11
CA LEU A 220 -1.76 17.70 -8.08
C LEU A 220 -0.64 18.75 -8.04
N PRO A 221 -0.28 19.39 -6.91
CA PRO A 221 0.78 20.40 -6.90
C PRO A 221 2.17 19.81 -7.17
N LEU A 222 2.40 18.53 -6.91
CA LEU A 222 3.69 17.85 -7.16
C LEU A 222 3.84 17.47 -8.63
N VAL A 223 2.75 17.08 -9.30
CA VAL A 223 2.73 16.69 -10.72
C VAL A 223 2.63 17.92 -11.64
N ALA A 224 1.85 18.95 -11.25
CA ALA A 224 1.74 20.19 -12.02
C ALA A 224 3.01 21.06 -11.91
N PHE A 225 3.72 21.01 -10.78
CA PHE A 225 4.94 21.78 -10.53
C PHE A 225 6.08 20.86 -10.09
N PRO A 226 6.60 20.00 -10.98
CA PRO A 226 7.71 19.11 -10.66
C PRO A 226 8.91 19.94 -10.22
N ALA A 227 9.52 19.55 -9.08
CA ALA A 227 10.69 20.24 -8.59
C ALA A 227 11.83 20.19 -9.63
N ALA A 228 12.40 21.35 -9.96
CA ALA A 228 13.58 21.41 -10.80
C ALA A 228 14.65 20.47 -10.25
N ALA A 229 15.20 19.60 -11.10
CA ALA A 229 16.09 18.52 -10.68
C ALA A 229 17.24 19.06 -9.82
N ALA A 230 17.25 18.69 -8.53
CA ALA A 230 18.23 19.20 -7.59
C ALA A 230 19.66 18.83 -8.06
N PRO A 231 20.66 19.73 -7.92
CA PRO A 231 22.02 19.43 -8.34
C PRO A 231 22.56 18.20 -7.61
N GLN A 232 22.73 17.09 -8.33
CA GLN A 232 23.33 15.88 -7.77
C GLN A 232 24.82 16.11 -7.49
N GLN A 233 25.34 15.44 -6.46
CA GLN A 233 26.74 15.55 -6.07
C GLN A 233 27.70 15.18 -7.23
N PRO A 234 28.88 15.83 -7.34
CA PRO A 234 29.71 15.84 -8.55
C PRO A 234 30.37 14.50 -8.97
N LYS A 235 30.01 13.35 -8.38
CA LYS A 235 30.57 12.03 -8.71
C LYS A 235 29.77 11.22 -9.76
N GLN A 236 28.67 11.76 -10.30
CA GLN A 236 27.83 11.06 -11.30
C GLN A 236 27.74 11.76 -12.67
N ALA A 237 28.59 12.77 -12.94
CA ALA A 237 28.52 13.62 -14.13
C ALA A 237 28.59 12.86 -15.48
N VAL A 238 29.29 11.73 -15.54
CA VAL A 238 29.52 11.00 -16.81
C VAL A 238 28.28 10.20 -17.27
N ALA A 239 27.43 9.74 -16.34
CA ALA A 239 26.16 9.09 -16.68
C ALA A 239 25.06 10.13 -16.98
N ALA A 240 25.14 11.32 -16.38
CA ALA A 240 24.14 12.38 -16.54
C ALA A 240 24.07 12.93 -17.97
N ALA A 241 25.19 12.96 -18.72
CA ALA A 241 25.21 13.44 -20.11
C ALA A 241 24.33 12.60 -21.07
N ALA A 242 24.19 11.30 -20.81
CA ALA A 242 23.27 10.43 -21.57
C ALA A 242 21.81 10.55 -21.07
N ALA A 243 21.61 10.85 -19.79
CA ALA A 243 20.28 11.05 -19.20
C ALA A 243 19.65 12.41 -19.58
N ALA A 244 20.46 13.43 -19.87
CA ALA A 244 20.03 14.77 -20.28
C ALA A 244 19.35 14.83 -21.66
N ALA A 245 19.34 13.73 -22.41
CA ALA A 245 18.51 13.57 -23.62
C ALA A 245 17.03 13.25 -23.30
N GLY A 246 16.71 12.88 -22.05
CA GLY A 246 15.34 12.90 -21.55
C GLY A 246 14.94 14.34 -21.25
N GLY A 247 13.95 14.86 -21.99
CA GLY A 247 13.49 16.25 -21.85
C GLY A 247 13.05 16.61 -20.44
N VAL A 248 13.05 17.91 -20.13
CA VAL A 248 12.52 18.44 -18.87
C VAL A 248 11.10 17.89 -18.67
N LYS A 249 10.84 17.24 -17.52
CA LYS A 249 9.50 16.74 -17.20
C LYS A 249 8.54 17.93 -17.14
N GLN A 250 7.71 18.05 -18.17
CA GLN A 250 6.65 19.04 -18.21
C GLN A 250 5.59 18.65 -17.18
N GLY A 251 5.13 19.62 -16.39
CA GLY A 251 4.07 19.39 -15.42
C GLY A 251 2.74 19.10 -16.12
N ALA A 252 1.82 18.43 -15.41
CA ALA A 252 0.49 18.09 -15.91
C ALA A 252 -0.60 18.34 -14.86
N VAL A 253 -1.74 18.88 -15.27
CA VAL A 253 -2.90 19.09 -14.39
C VAL A 253 -3.83 17.86 -14.41
N MET A 254 -3.58 16.93 -13.49
CA MET A 254 -4.35 15.67 -13.36
C MET A 254 -5.74 15.85 -12.72
N LEU A 255 -6.55 16.77 -13.23
CA LEU A 255 -7.98 16.91 -12.88
C LEU A 255 -8.88 16.33 -13.98
N PRO A 256 -10.16 16.03 -13.66
CA PRO A 256 -11.16 15.70 -14.66
C PRO A 256 -11.43 16.86 -15.62
N LEU A 257 -11.37 16.58 -16.93
CA LEU A 257 -11.55 17.58 -17.99
C LEU A 257 -12.97 18.17 -18.02
N ASP A 258 -13.99 17.38 -17.69
CA ASP A 258 -15.38 17.82 -17.53
C ASP A 258 -15.52 18.84 -16.39
N VAL A 259 -14.92 18.57 -15.22
CA VAL A 259 -14.92 19.48 -14.07
C VAL A 259 -14.09 20.74 -14.35
N MET A 260 -12.93 20.60 -15.01
CA MET A 260 -12.13 21.75 -15.45
C MET A 260 -12.92 22.65 -16.39
N ALA A 261 -13.61 22.09 -17.38
CA ALA A 261 -14.44 22.85 -18.32
C ALA A 261 -15.62 23.55 -17.63
N GLN A 262 -16.32 22.87 -16.72
CA GLN A 262 -17.43 23.45 -15.95
C GLN A 262 -16.99 24.61 -15.05
N ALA A 263 -15.81 24.50 -14.42
CA ALA A 263 -15.25 25.56 -13.59
C ALA A 263 -14.47 26.64 -14.38
N GLY A 264 -14.34 26.50 -15.71
CA GLY A 264 -13.62 27.46 -16.56
C GLY A 264 -12.09 27.44 -16.41
N VAL A 265 -11.51 26.34 -15.89
CA VAL A 265 -10.07 26.20 -15.66
C VAL A 265 -9.32 26.11 -16.99
N LYS A 266 -8.30 26.96 -17.16
CA LYS A 266 -7.32 26.84 -18.25
C LYS A 266 -5.99 26.38 -17.69
N GLU A 267 -5.45 25.30 -18.24
CA GLU A 267 -4.19 24.72 -17.77
C GLU A 267 -3.00 25.70 -17.84
N GLU A 268 -2.93 26.56 -18.86
CA GLU A 268 -1.91 27.61 -18.94
C GLU A 268 -2.00 28.62 -17.78
N GLU A 269 -3.22 28.96 -17.33
CA GLU A 269 -3.43 29.85 -16.19
C GLU A 269 -3.02 29.16 -14.89
N VAL A 270 -3.22 27.84 -14.77
CA VAL A 270 -2.69 27.03 -13.65
C VAL A 270 -1.17 27.09 -13.61
N PHE A 271 -0.47 26.84 -14.71
CA PHE A 271 1.00 26.91 -14.72
C PHE A 271 1.55 28.32 -14.47
N ARG A 272 0.82 29.37 -14.89
CA ARG A 272 1.24 30.77 -14.72
C ARG A 272 0.93 31.35 -13.33
N GLN A 273 -0.19 30.97 -12.73
CA GLN A 273 -0.74 31.61 -11.51
C GLN A 273 -0.80 30.65 -10.30
N GLY A 274 -0.56 29.36 -10.50
CA GLY A 274 -0.61 28.36 -9.43
C GLY A 274 -2.01 28.24 -8.82
N ALA A 275 -2.09 28.28 -7.48
CA ALA A 275 -3.33 28.14 -6.72
C ALA A 275 -4.31 29.34 -6.85
N ASP A 276 -3.88 30.41 -7.51
CA ASP A 276 -4.70 31.60 -7.78
C ASP A 276 -5.29 31.62 -9.20
N ALA A 277 -5.06 30.55 -9.99
CA ALA A 277 -5.67 30.39 -11.30
C ALA A 277 -7.22 30.36 -11.22
N PRO A 278 -7.93 31.10 -12.08
CA PRO A 278 -9.39 31.10 -12.12
C PRO A 278 -10.00 29.70 -12.24
N GLY A 279 -11.09 29.45 -11.50
CA GLY A 279 -11.81 28.18 -11.48
C GLY A 279 -11.09 27.01 -10.77
N LEU A 280 -9.78 27.05 -10.57
CA LEU A 280 -9.02 25.90 -10.07
C LEU A 280 -9.50 25.45 -8.68
N ARG A 281 -9.83 26.41 -7.80
CA ARG A 281 -10.34 26.14 -6.45
C ARG A 281 -11.72 25.47 -6.50
N ASP A 282 -12.57 25.87 -7.44
CA ASP A 282 -13.92 25.31 -7.60
C ASP A 282 -13.87 23.92 -8.24
N ALA A 283 -12.96 23.70 -9.20
CA ALA A 283 -12.69 22.37 -9.76
C ALA A 283 -12.16 21.39 -8.70
N VAL A 284 -11.16 21.82 -7.90
CA VAL A 284 -10.65 21.03 -6.76
C VAL A 284 -11.75 20.76 -5.73
N PHE A 285 -12.61 21.74 -5.46
CA PHE A 285 -13.76 21.56 -4.55
C PHE A 285 -14.75 20.52 -5.08
N ALA A 286 -15.15 20.58 -6.35
CA ALA A 286 -16.07 19.62 -6.95
C ALA A 286 -15.52 18.16 -6.91
N VAL A 287 -14.25 17.97 -7.24
CA VAL A 287 -13.59 16.65 -7.14
C VAL A 287 -13.50 16.19 -5.68
N ALA A 288 -13.21 17.10 -4.74
CA ALA A 288 -13.18 16.79 -3.31
C ALA A 288 -14.58 16.44 -2.75
N THR A 289 -15.64 17.06 -3.27
CA THR A 289 -17.03 16.72 -2.93
C THR A 289 -17.32 15.27 -3.31
N ARG A 290 -16.98 14.80 -4.51
CA ARG A 290 -17.20 13.40 -4.89
C ARG A 290 -16.46 12.41 -3.97
N ALA A 291 -15.23 12.73 -3.56
CA ALA A 291 -14.52 11.94 -2.54
C ALA A 291 -15.27 11.91 -1.20
N SER A 292 -15.86 13.04 -0.78
CA SER A 292 -16.68 13.13 0.43
C SER A 292 -17.99 12.33 0.31
N ASP A 293 -18.61 12.31 -0.87
CA ASP A 293 -19.86 11.57 -1.12
C ASP A 293 -19.65 10.07 -0.88
N HIS A 294 -18.60 9.47 -1.46
CA HIS A 294 -18.30 8.06 -1.16
C HIS A 294 -18.02 7.82 0.34
N LEU A 295 -17.39 8.76 1.05
CA LEU A 295 -17.21 8.62 2.51
C LEU A 295 -18.53 8.68 3.28
N ILE A 296 -19.49 9.50 2.82
CA ILE A 296 -20.84 9.57 3.38
C ILE A 296 -21.58 8.25 3.11
N THR A 297 -21.54 7.72 1.88
CA THR A 297 -22.14 6.42 1.55
C THR A 297 -21.55 5.29 2.39
N ALA A 298 -20.22 5.20 2.51
CA ALA A 298 -19.57 4.20 3.37
C ALA A 298 -19.98 4.32 4.84
N GLN A 299 -20.15 5.55 5.36
CA GLN A 299 -20.63 5.78 6.73
C GLN A 299 -22.11 5.40 6.90
N GLN A 300 -22.96 5.66 5.90
CA GLN A 300 -24.36 5.26 5.89
C GLN A 300 -24.51 3.73 5.87
N MET A 301 -23.79 3.03 4.98
CA MET A 301 -23.75 1.56 4.96
C MET A 301 -23.33 0.98 6.32
N LEU A 302 -22.28 1.52 6.93
CA LEU A 302 -21.83 1.11 8.27
C LEU A 302 -22.84 1.44 9.37
N GLY A 303 -23.65 2.50 9.20
CA GLY A 303 -24.76 2.85 10.07
C GLY A 303 -25.89 1.84 9.98
N ASN A 304 -26.34 1.53 8.76
CA ASN A 304 -27.39 0.54 8.48
C ASN A 304 -27.01 -0.84 9.03
N LEU A 305 -25.78 -1.30 8.77
CA LEU A 305 -25.27 -2.57 9.31
C LEU A 305 -25.34 -2.63 10.84
N ARG A 306 -24.97 -1.55 11.54
CA ARG A 306 -25.07 -1.45 12.99
C ARG A 306 -26.50 -1.43 13.51
N ALA A 307 -27.45 -1.00 12.69
CA ALA A 307 -28.88 -1.05 12.97
C ALA A 307 -29.53 -2.39 12.58
N GLY A 308 -28.77 -3.36 12.04
CA GLY A 308 -29.31 -4.63 11.53
C GLY A 308 -30.14 -4.46 10.25
N GLN A 309 -29.96 -3.36 9.53
CA GLN A 309 -30.66 -3.03 8.29
C GLN A 309 -29.86 -3.46 7.06
N ASP A 310 -30.54 -3.59 5.93
CA ASP A 310 -29.88 -3.77 4.63
C ASP A 310 -28.96 -2.59 4.30
N VAL A 311 -27.87 -2.86 3.58
CA VAL A 311 -26.92 -1.80 3.17
C VAL A 311 -27.47 -0.86 2.10
N GLY A 312 -28.63 -1.17 1.52
CA GLY A 312 -29.26 -0.36 0.47
C GLY A 312 -28.64 -0.68 -0.88
N HIS A 313 -28.84 -1.92 -1.36
CA HIS A 313 -28.21 -2.48 -2.57
C HIS A 313 -28.60 -1.83 -3.93
N ALA A 314 -29.13 -0.61 -3.95
CA ALA A 314 -30.01 -0.17 -5.03
C ALA A 314 -29.37 0.47 -6.28
N PHE A 315 -28.10 0.91 -6.32
CA PHE A 315 -27.70 1.89 -7.37
C PHE A 315 -26.32 1.90 -8.06
N GLU A 316 -25.23 1.25 -7.62
CA GLU A 316 -23.88 1.53 -8.22
C GLU A 316 -23.08 0.36 -8.84
N HIS A 317 -23.53 -0.91 -8.84
CA HIS A 317 -22.64 -2.06 -9.16
C HIS A 317 -23.10 -3.11 -10.20
N GLU A 318 -24.08 -2.85 -11.07
CA GLU A 318 -24.49 -3.81 -12.14
C GLU A 318 -23.42 -4.11 -13.21
N GLY A 319 -22.20 -3.57 -13.09
CA GLY A 319 -21.10 -3.76 -14.06
C GLY A 319 -19.70 -3.98 -13.46
N GLU A 320 -19.54 -4.17 -12.15
CA GLU A 320 -18.21 -4.38 -11.56
C GLU A 320 -17.71 -5.83 -11.73
N GLU A 321 -17.14 -6.13 -12.91
CA GLU A 321 -16.46 -7.40 -13.15
C GLU A 321 -15.32 -7.65 -12.14
N GLY A 322 -15.23 -8.87 -11.60
CA GLY A 322 -14.09 -9.32 -10.79
C GLY A 322 -14.44 -9.81 -9.38
N HIS A 323 -15.66 -9.54 -8.90
CA HIS A 323 -16.22 -10.06 -7.66
C HIS A 323 -16.63 -11.55 -7.79
N GLN A 324 -15.69 -12.40 -8.20
CA GLN A 324 -15.88 -13.85 -8.31
C GLN A 324 -15.68 -14.52 -6.96
N TYR A 325 -16.74 -14.53 -6.14
CA TYR A 325 -16.83 -15.46 -5.03
C TYR A 325 -17.28 -16.82 -5.56
N GLU A 326 -16.57 -17.91 -5.22
CA GLU A 326 -17.26 -19.20 -5.17
C GLU A 326 -18.39 -19.03 -4.15
N VAL A 327 -19.61 -19.47 -4.50
CA VAL A 327 -20.75 -19.42 -3.58
C VAL A 327 -20.53 -20.47 -2.49
N VAL A 328 -19.75 -20.08 -1.48
CA VAL A 328 -19.65 -20.81 -0.22
C VAL A 328 -21.06 -20.80 0.35
N ALA A 329 -21.61 -21.99 0.60
CA ALA A 329 -22.87 -22.14 1.34
C ALA A 329 -22.78 -21.30 2.64
N PRO A 330 -23.87 -20.68 3.10
CA PRO A 330 -23.84 -19.72 4.22
C PRO A 330 -22.99 -20.27 5.36
N ASP A 331 -21.95 -19.51 5.75
CA ASP A 331 -20.88 -20.01 6.62
C ASP A 331 -21.51 -20.64 7.86
N ALA A 332 -21.03 -21.84 8.24
CA ALA A 332 -21.65 -22.67 9.29
C ALA A 332 -21.60 -22.04 10.69
N ARG A 333 -21.09 -20.81 10.79
CA ARG A 333 -21.07 -19.92 11.96
C ARG A 333 -22.31 -19.02 12.09
N GLY A 334 -23.07 -18.76 11.02
CA GLY A 334 -24.22 -17.86 11.06
C GLY A 334 -23.89 -16.40 11.41
N ASP A 335 -22.69 -15.94 11.02
CA ASP A 335 -22.25 -14.55 11.23
C ASP A 335 -23.16 -13.55 10.49
N THR A 336 -23.43 -12.39 11.07
CA THR A 336 -24.20 -11.33 10.38
C THR A 336 -23.29 -10.50 9.45
N PRO A 337 -23.85 -9.76 8.46
CA PRO A 337 -23.06 -8.84 7.64
C PRO A 337 -22.29 -7.77 8.45
N LEU A 338 -22.78 -7.42 9.65
CA LEU A 338 -22.07 -6.56 10.59
C LEU A 338 -20.87 -7.28 11.25
N ASP A 339 -21.01 -8.56 11.59
CA ASP A 339 -19.93 -9.36 12.16
C ASP A 339 -18.80 -9.61 11.15
N GLU A 340 -19.15 -9.78 9.87
CA GLU A 340 -18.18 -9.81 8.78
C GLU A 340 -17.37 -8.50 8.73
N VAL A 341 -18.04 -7.36 8.68
CA VAL A 341 -17.39 -6.04 8.66
C VAL A 341 -16.57 -5.78 9.94
N ASN A 342 -17.04 -6.21 11.11
CA ASN A 342 -16.29 -6.08 12.36
C ASN A 342 -15.05 -6.99 12.39
N ARG A 343 -15.17 -8.26 11.97
CA ARG A 343 -14.06 -9.23 11.90
C ARG A 343 -13.00 -8.83 10.87
N ALA A 344 -13.39 -8.11 9.82
CA ALA A 344 -12.48 -7.49 8.86
C ALA A 344 -11.57 -6.41 9.48
N SER A 345 -11.64 -6.20 10.81
CA SER A 345 -10.86 -5.20 11.54
C SER A 345 -11.08 -3.80 10.97
N VAL A 346 -12.32 -3.54 10.52
CA VAL A 346 -12.74 -2.22 10.05
C VAL A 346 -12.66 -1.18 11.18
N SER A 347 -12.42 -1.56 12.45
CA SER A 347 -12.00 -0.61 13.49
C SER A 347 -10.65 0.07 13.16
N SER A 348 -9.67 -0.68 12.65
CA SER A 348 -8.37 -0.17 12.16
C SER A 348 -8.54 0.65 10.89
N PHE A 349 -9.50 0.28 10.05
CA PHE A 349 -9.80 0.96 8.79
C PHE A 349 -10.68 2.22 9.00
N LEU A 350 -11.51 2.22 10.04
CA LEU A 350 -12.21 3.38 10.59
C LEU A 350 -11.25 4.30 11.34
N LEU A 351 -10.11 3.79 11.84
CA LEU A 351 -9.02 4.61 12.30
C LEU A 351 -8.31 5.31 11.12
N TRP A 352 -8.16 4.65 9.96
CA TRP A 352 -7.79 5.35 8.71
C TRP A 352 -8.85 6.42 8.37
N LEU A 353 -10.16 6.12 8.44
CA LEU A 353 -11.20 7.14 8.21
C LEU A 353 -11.17 8.30 9.23
N ARG A 354 -10.89 8.05 10.51
CA ARG A 354 -10.77 9.10 11.53
C ARG A 354 -9.50 9.93 11.37
N VAL A 355 -8.36 9.29 11.05
CA VAL A 355 -7.06 9.96 10.92
C VAL A 355 -6.92 10.65 9.55
N SER A 356 -7.22 9.97 8.46
CA SER A 356 -7.21 10.52 7.09
C SER A 356 -8.42 11.41 6.79
N GLY A 357 -9.60 11.13 7.38
CA GLY A 357 -10.73 12.07 7.35
C GLY A 357 -10.42 13.38 8.06
N SER A 358 -9.58 13.37 9.11
CA SER A 358 -9.05 14.61 9.70
C SER A 358 -8.08 15.36 8.76
N ILE A 359 -7.45 14.69 7.80
CA ILE A 359 -6.68 15.33 6.72
C ILE A 359 -7.60 15.96 5.69
N SER A 360 -8.68 15.28 5.26
CA SER A 360 -9.74 15.92 4.44
C SER A 360 -10.39 17.10 5.17
N LEU A 361 -10.63 16.99 6.48
CA LEU A 361 -11.15 18.10 7.29
C LEU A 361 -10.13 19.24 7.42
N ARG A 362 -8.82 18.96 7.40
CA ARG A 362 -7.77 20.00 7.35
C ARG A 362 -7.66 20.66 5.98
N VAL A 363 -7.88 19.94 4.88
CA VAL A 363 -8.05 20.55 3.54
C VAL A 363 -9.29 21.44 3.55
N TRP A 364 -10.41 20.96 4.10
CA TRP A 364 -11.66 21.72 4.26
C TRP A 364 -11.51 22.97 5.14
N ILE A 365 -10.77 22.89 6.26
CA ILE A 365 -10.44 24.03 7.13
C ILE A 365 -9.50 25.02 6.42
N LEU A 366 -8.44 24.55 5.74
CA LEU A 366 -7.51 25.42 4.99
C LEU A 366 -8.22 26.17 3.86
N ILE A 367 -9.17 25.53 3.17
CA ILE A 367 -10.01 26.17 2.15
C ILE A 367 -11.01 27.15 2.82
N SER A 368 -11.70 26.74 3.88
CA SER A 368 -12.77 27.54 4.51
C SER A 368 -12.25 28.75 5.28
N SER A 369 -11.09 28.66 5.95
CA SER A 369 -10.48 29.78 6.69
C SER A 369 -10.03 30.94 5.77
N SER A 370 -9.96 30.72 4.45
CA SER A 370 -9.71 31.80 3.48
C SER A 370 -10.96 32.65 3.15
N ARG A 371 -12.18 32.17 3.47
CA ARG A 371 -13.42 32.94 3.24
C ARG A 371 -13.68 34.05 4.27
N SER A 372 -12.97 34.07 5.41
CA SER A 372 -13.25 35.01 6.52
C SER A 372 -12.30 36.21 6.60
N SER A 373 -11.39 36.39 5.64
CA SER A 373 -10.38 37.48 5.66
C SER A 373 -10.57 38.54 4.57
N SER A 374 -11.79 38.75 4.09
CA SER A 374 -12.17 39.84 3.17
C SER A 374 -12.62 41.11 3.92
N GLY A 375 -11.76 41.63 4.79
CA GLY A 375 -11.87 42.99 5.35
C GLY A 375 -11.00 43.97 4.54
N PRO A 376 -11.45 45.21 4.27
CA PRO A 376 -10.68 46.17 3.50
C PRO A 376 -9.54 46.81 4.32
N THR A 377 -8.53 47.30 3.61
CA THR A 377 -7.31 48.01 4.09
C THR A 377 -6.19 47.14 4.65
N GLY A 378 -4.94 47.46 4.26
CA GLY A 378 -3.72 46.83 4.78
C GLY A 378 -2.80 46.26 3.68
N SER A 379 -1.88 47.09 3.17
CA SER A 379 -0.83 46.62 2.26
C SER A 379 0.13 45.67 2.99
N CYS A 380 0.12 44.39 2.61
CA CYS A 380 1.16 43.43 2.96
C CYS A 380 1.44 42.49 1.79
N ARG A 381 2.70 42.49 1.29
CA ARG A 381 3.20 41.50 0.34
C ARG A 381 3.36 40.13 1.03
N GLY A 382 2.24 39.46 1.27
CA GLY A 382 2.19 38.11 1.82
C GLY A 382 2.70 37.09 0.82
N ARG A 383 3.99 36.73 0.93
CA ARG A 383 4.59 35.64 0.14
C ARG A 383 4.02 34.31 0.65
N LEU A 384 2.99 33.78 -0.03
CA LEU A 384 2.42 32.44 0.24
C LEU A 384 3.46 31.37 -0.10
N THR A 385 4.38 31.13 0.83
CA THR A 385 5.32 30.02 0.76
C THR A 385 4.57 28.72 0.96
N TRP A 386 4.68 27.79 0.00
CA TRP A 386 4.28 26.39 0.14
C TRP A 386 5.12 25.67 1.19
N ARG A 387 4.96 26.03 2.47
CA ARG A 387 5.47 25.24 3.60
C ARG A 387 4.55 24.04 3.80
N LEU A 388 4.74 23.03 2.95
CA LEU A 388 4.51 21.65 3.38
C LEU A 388 5.28 21.45 4.68
N THR A 389 4.57 21.25 5.78
CA THR A 389 5.18 20.89 7.06
C THR A 389 5.72 19.47 6.96
N ALA A 390 6.93 19.34 6.42
CA ALA A 390 7.81 18.22 6.72
C ALA A 390 8.09 18.25 8.23
N GLY A 391 7.29 17.51 8.98
CA GLY A 391 7.45 17.34 10.42
C GLY A 391 8.68 16.50 10.72
N LEU A 392 9.84 17.16 10.72
CA LEU A 392 11.00 16.71 11.48
C LEU A 392 10.58 16.67 12.96
N TYR A 393 10.35 15.46 13.47
CA TYR A 393 10.35 15.21 14.90
C TYR A 393 11.75 14.75 15.28
N GLU A 394 12.60 15.71 15.64
CA GLU A 394 13.80 15.45 16.43
C GLU A 394 13.39 15.36 17.91
N CYS A 395 13.39 14.15 18.45
CA CYS A 395 13.62 13.80 19.87
C CYS A 395 13.82 12.28 19.96
#